data_AF-A0AA35UPZ1-F1
#
_entry.id   AF-A0AA35UPZ1-F1
#
_cell.length_a   1.000
_cell.length_b   1.000
_cell.length_c   1.000
_cell.angle_alpha   90.00
_cell.angle_beta   90.00
_cell.angle_gamma   90.00
#
_symmetry.space_group_name_H-M   'P 1'
#
loop_
_entity.id
_entity.type
_entity.pdbx_description
1 polymer ?
#
loop_
_entity_poly.entity_id
_entity_poly.type
_entity_poly.pdbx_seq_one_letter_code
_entity_poly.pdbx_strand_id
1 'polypeptide(L)'
;MPYFSGQGRVYIGARDALGNPQGLAYVGNVPELKVSLSVETLEHQESVSGQRLTDLQLIKTKKGEFACTLEELIATNLALALYGATTAQTPGTVTAEALPNPVTPGSLYLLAKQDVSSVVVKDSSATPKTLPAAQYSVNAKHGSLVILDATTGGPYVEPFKVDYAYGTASVTAMFTQPLPERWVRFEGLNTADGNREVVIDLYRVAINPAKELSVITDELLKFELSGQVLADTLKPAAGDLGQFGRIVLL
;
A
#
# COMPACT_ATOMS: atom_id res chain seq x y z
N MET A 1 -23.98 27.44 14.66
CA MET A 1 -23.96 26.20 15.47
C MET A 1 -22.61 25.54 15.26
N PRO A 2 -21.92 25.02 16.30
CA PRO A 2 -20.53 24.58 16.23
C PRO A 2 -20.41 23.13 15.70
N TYR A 3 -21.18 22.78 14.68
CA TYR A 3 -21.10 21.45 14.08
C TYR A 3 -19.90 21.39 13.14
N PHE A 4 -19.21 20.25 13.14
CA PHE A 4 -18.12 19.97 12.21
C PHE A 4 -18.55 18.84 11.28
N SER A 5 -18.57 19.10 9.98
CA SER A 5 -18.73 18.08 8.95
C SER A 5 -17.61 18.24 7.94
N GLY A 6 -16.55 17.47 8.14
CA GLY A 6 -15.31 17.56 7.37
C GLY A 6 -15.44 16.89 6.01
N GLN A 7 -15.07 17.61 4.95
CA GLN A 7 -14.78 17.05 3.62
C GLN A 7 -13.46 17.62 3.14
N GLY A 8 -12.58 16.81 2.55
CA GLY A 8 -11.26 17.30 2.18
C GLY A 8 -10.38 16.30 1.50
N ARG A 9 -9.15 16.73 1.25
CA ARG A 9 -8.09 15.94 0.62
C ARG A 9 -7.06 15.54 1.67
N VAL A 10 -6.64 14.28 1.60
CA VAL A 10 -5.54 13.76 2.41
C VAL A 10 -4.29 13.66 1.54
N TYR A 11 -3.18 14.13 2.09
CA TYR A 11 -1.87 14.10 1.49
C TYR A 11 -0.91 13.36 2.40
N ILE A 12 -0.14 12.42 1.85
CA ILE A 12 0.85 11.63 2.59
C ILE A 12 2.18 11.69 1.83
N GLY A 13 3.28 11.88 2.55
CA GLY A 13 4.60 11.97 1.93
C GLY A 13 5.76 11.66 2.87
N ALA A 14 6.95 11.51 2.30
CA ALA A 14 8.17 11.28 3.06
C ALA A 14 8.54 12.51 3.90
N ARG A 15 9.25 12.26 4.99
CA ARG A 15 9.89 13.30 5.81
C ARG A 15 11.40 13.21 5.67
N ASP A 16 12.09 14.35 5.67
CA ASP A 16 13.55 14.42 5.70
C ASP A 16 14.10 14.11 7.11
N ALA A 17 15.42 14.04 7.22
CA ALA A 17 16.10 13.85 8.51
C ALA A 17 15.91 15.02 9.50
N LEU A 18 15.43 16.17 9.02
CA LEU A 18 15.14 17.37 9.80
C LEU A 18 13.66 17.45 10.23
N GLY A 19 12.84 16.47 9.87
CA GLY A 19 11.40 16.42 10.21
C GLY A 19 10.52 17.32 9.34
N ASN A 20 10.97 17.69 8.14
CA ASN A 20 10.20 18.44 7.16
C ASN A 20 9.63 17.54 6.05
N PRO A 21 8.46 17.84 5.48
CA PRO A 21 7.88 17.07 4.40
C PRO A 21 8.67 17.25 3.08
N GLN A 22 9.00 16.15 2.40
CA GLN A 22 9.72 16.14 1.11
C GLN A 22 8.77 16.07 -0.11
N GLY A 23 7.61 16.75 0.00
CA GLY A 23 6.53 16.66 -0.97
C GLY A 23 5.51 15.58 -0.58
N LEU A 24 4.23 15.99 -0.53
CA LEU A 24 3.13 15.11 -0.16
C LEU A 24 2.33 14.74 -1.41
N ALA A 25 1.99 13.46 -1.54
CA ALA A 25 1.15 12.97 -2.63
C ALA A 25 -0.31 12.88 -2.17
N TYR A 26 -1.24 13.23 -3.05
CA TYR A 26 -2.66 13.00 -2.83
C TYR A 26 -2.95 11.50 -2.86
N VAL A 27 -3.62 10.99 -1.83
CA VAL A 27 -3.88 9.54 -1.68
C VAL A 27 -5.23 9.10 -2.24
N GLY A 28 -5.93 9.97 -2.97
CA GLY A 28 -7.24 9.69 -3.54
C GLY A 28 -8.40 9.98 -2.59
N ASN A 29 -9.58 9.45 -2.91
CA ASN A 29 -10.76 9.60 -2.08
C ASN A 29 -10.60 8.88 -0.73
N VAL A 30 -10.92 9.61 0.36
CA VAL A 30 -10.81 9.13 1.74
C VAL A 30 -12.17 9.31 2.43
N PRO A 31 -13.06 8.30 2.38
CA PRO A 31 -14.37 8.39 3.03
C PRO A 31 -14.31 8.54 4.56
N GLU A 32 -13.23 8.06 5.19
CA GLU A 32 -13.08 8.14 6.64
C GLU A 32 -11.64 8.44 7.06
N LEU A 33 -11.48 9.43 7.94
CA LEU A 33 -10.21 9.84 8.54
C LEU A 33 -10.39 9.96 10.06
N LYS A 34 -9.56 9.24 10.82
CA LYS A 34 -9.58 9.19 12.28
C LYS A 34 -8.20 9.52 12.84
N VAL A 35 -8.19 10.43 13.83
CA VAL A 35 -7.03 10.73 14.65
C VAL A 35 -7.43 10.52 16.11
N SER A 36 -6.80 9.55 16.77
CA SER A 36 -7.09 9.19 18.15
C SER A 36 -5.91 9.58 19.04
N LEU A 37 -6.17 10.26 20.15
CA LEU A 37 -5.15 10.58 21.15
C LEU A 37 -5.47 9.82 22.44
N SER A 38 -4.50 9.09 22.98
CA SER A 38 -4.64 8.36 24.23
C SER A 38 -3.51 8.69 25.20
N VAL A 39 -3.83 8.68 26.49
CA VAL A 39 -2.85 8.86 27.57
C VAL A 39 -2.94 7.68 28.52
N GLU A 40 -1.79 7.13 28.90
CA GLU A 40 -1.69 6.12 29.94
C GLU A 40 -1.42 6.84 31.26
N THR A 41 -2.26 6.60 32.28
CA THR A 41 -2.14 7.22 33.59
C THR A 41 -1.80 6.21 34.67
N LEU A 42 -0.97 6.63 35.61
CA LEU A 42 -0.76 5.96 36.89
C LEU A 42 -1.61 6.69 37.93
N GLU A 43 -2.52 5.97 38.55
CA GLU A 43 -3.30 6.47 39.68
C GLU A 43 -2.77 5.86 40.96
N HIS A 44 -2.63 6.70 41.99
CA HIS A 44 -2.33 6.27 43.35
C HIS A 44 -3.58 6.46 44.21
N GLN A 45 -3.85 5.47 45.05
CA GLN A 45 -4.94 5.50 46.02
C GLN A 45 -4.38 5.71 47.41
N GLU A 46 -4.94 6.67 48.13
CA GLU A 46 -4.57 6.89 49.52
C GLU A 46 -4.94 5.65 50.37
N SER A 47 -4.12 5.36 51.37
CA SER A 47 -4.26 4.17 52.22
C SER A 47 -4.50 4.50 53.70
N VAL A 48 -4.97 5.70 54.01
CA VAL A 48 -5.05 6.25 55.39
C VAL A 48 -6.50 6.47 55.82
N SER A 49 -7.37 6.96 54.94
CA SER A 49 -8.75 7.34 55.29
C SER A 49 -9.72 6.17 55.34
N GLY A 50 -9.29 4.99 54.86
CA GLY A 50 -10.14 3.81 54.70
C GLY A 50 -11.12 3.90 53.53
N GLN A 51 -11.11 4.99 52.76
CA GLN A 51 -12.02 5.22 51.63
C GLN A 51 -11.37 4.90 50.27
N ARG A 52 -10.05 4.67 50.22
CA ARG A 52 -9.29 4.37 48.98
C ARG A 52 -9.48 5.43 47.90
N LEU A 53 -9.47 6.70 48.29
CA LEU A 53 -9.63 7.81 47.36
C LEU A 53 -8.41 7.93 46.44
N THR A 54 -8.62 8.32 45.18
CA THR A 54 -7.49 8.65 44.28
C THR A 54 -6.92 10.00 44.68
N ASP A 55 -5.66 10.05 45.12
CA ASP A 55 -5.01 11.27 45.62
C ASP A 55 -3.97 11.84 44.64
N LEU A 56 -3.48 11.01 43.70
CA LEU A 56 -2.50 11.41 42.69
C LEU A 56 -2.76 10.67 41.37
N GLN A 57 -2.72 11.43 40.27
CA GLN A 57 -2.73 10.91 38.90
C GLN A 57 -1.52 11.46 38.14
N LEU A 58 -0.71 10.59 37.56
CA LEU A 58 0.45 10.93 36.75
C LEU A 58 0.29 10.38 35.33
N ILE A 59 0.60 11.18 34.31
CA ILE A 59 0.63 10.71 32.91
C ILE A 59 1.95 9.99 32.67
N LYS A 60 1.89 8.69 32.35
CA LYS A 60 3.04 7.85 31.99
C LYS A 60 3.43 8.03 30.53
N THR A 61 2.45 7.94 29.64
CA THR A 61 2.68 7.90 28.19
C THR A 61 1.60 8.69 27.47
N LYS A 62 1.96 9.40 26.40
CA LYS A 62 1.04 10.00 25.43
C LYS A 62 1.20 9.28 24.10
N LYS A 63 0.12 8.79 23.51
CA LYS A 63 0.10 8.07 22.23
C LYS A 63 -0.88 8.75 21.29
N GLY A 64 -0.53 8.83 20.01
CA GLY A 64 -1.45 9.19 18.94
C GLY A 64 -1.57 8.05 17.95
N GLU A 65 -2.76 7.85 17.42
CA GLU A 65 -3.06 6.87 16.38
C GLU A 65 -3.75 7.56 15.22
N PHE A 66 -3.45 7.07 14.03
CA PHE A 66 -3.98 7.52 12.77
C PHE A 66 -4.63 6.33 12.06
N ALA A 67 -5.82 6.53 11.51
CA ALA A 67 -6.44 5.57 10.60
C ALA A 67 -7.19 6.31 9.49
N CYS A 68 -7.07 5.84 8.25
CA CYS A 68 -7.89 6.29 7.15
C CYS A 68 -8.30 5.14 6.24
N THR A 69 -9.49 5.26 5.67
CA THR A 69 -10.01 4.31 4.68
C THR A 69 -9.83 4.92 3.29
N LEU A 70 -9.15 4.21 2.40
CA LEU A 70 -8.88 4.63 1.03
C LEU A 70 -9.67 3.76 0.05
N GLU A 71 -10.12 4.38 -1.04
CA GLU A 71 -10.85 3.69 -2.12
C GLU A 71 -10.02 3.51 -3.40
N GLU A 72 -8.86 4.18 -3.49
CA GLU A 72 -8.04 4.20 -4.70
C GLU A 72 -6.77 3.35 -4.57
N LEU A 73 -6.68 2.32 -5.42
CA LEU A 73 -5.54 1.40 -5.51
C LEU A 73 -4.44 1.96 -6.42
N ILE A 74 -3.83 3.07 -6.01
CA ILE A 74 -2.69 3.67 -6.70
C ILE A 74 -1.35 3.14 -6.16
N ALA A 75 -0.31 3.20 -6.98
CA ALA A 75 1.03 2.72 -6.64
C ALA A 75 1.56 3.26 -5.30
N THR A 76 1.39 4.56 -5.04
CA THR A 76 1.81 5.21 -3.80
C THR A 76 1.12 4.61 -2.58
N ASN A 77 -0.19 4.39 -2.65
CA ASN A 77 -0.97 3.82 -1.55
C ASN A 77 -0.62 2.35 -1.34
N LEU A 78 -0.43 1.59 -2.42
CA LEU A 78 0.02 0.20 -2.35
C LEU A 78 1.41 0.08 -1.72
N ALA A 79 2.33 0.97 -2.05
CA ALA A 79 3.66 0.98 -1.46
C ALA A 79 3.58 1.22 0.06
N LEU A 80 2.70 2.12 0.52
CA LEU A 80 2.44 2.33 1.95
C LEU A 80 1.74 1.14 2.61
N ALA A 81 0.70 0.60 1.97
CA ALA A 81 -0.11 -0.50 2.49
C ALA A 81 0.69 -1.81 2.58
N LEU A 82 1.56 -2.10 1.62
CA LEU A 82 2.26 -3.39 1.51
C LEU A 82 3.69 -3.35 2.04
N TYR A 83 4.15 -2.21 2.60
CA TYR A 83 5.57 -1.97 2.93
C TYR A 83 6.48 -2.25 1.72
N GLY A 84 6.03 -1.75 0.59
CA GLY A 84 6.60 -2.06 -0.71
C GLY A 84 7.41 -0.94 -1.31
N ALA A 85 8.28 -1.31 -2.23
CA ALA A 85 8.75 -0.42 -3.27
C ALA A 85 7.99 -0.73 -4.56
N THR A 86 7.44 0.31 -5.20
CA THR A 86 6.93 0.21 -6.56
C THR A 86 8.08 0.41 -7.53
N THR A 87 8.23 -0.53 -8.46
CA THR A 87 9.16 -0.44 -9.58
C THR A 87 8.40 -0.37 -10.88
N ALA A 88 8.82 0.54 -11.76
CA ALA A 88 8.29 0.59 -13.11
C ALA A 88 9.00 -0.45 -13.96
N GLN A 89 8.23 -1.40 -14.51
CA GLN A 89 8.69 -2.29 -15.55
C GLN A 89 8.79 -1.50 -16.85
N THR A 90 9.98 -1.44 -17.44
CA THR A 90 10.22 -0.87 -18.77
C THR A 90 9.96 -1.91 -19.86
N PRO A 91 9.45 -1.53 -21.04
CA PRO A 91 9.22 -2.50 -22.11
C PRO A 91 10.50 -3.21 -22.54
N GLY A 92 10.38 -4.47 -22.93
CA GLY A 92 11.52 -5.28 -23.36
C GLY A 92 11.12 -6.63 -23.95
N THR A 93 12.10 -7.50 -24.11
CA THR A 93 11.91 -8.87 -24.61
C THR A 93 12.54 -9.88 -23.66
N VAL A 94 11.87 -11.00 -23.46
CA VAL A 94 12.40 -12.20 -22.82
C VAL A 94 12.54 -13.28 -23.87
N THR A 95 13.67 -13.97 -23.85
CA THR A 95 13.94 -15.13 -24.71
C THR A 95 14.22 -16.35 -23.87
N ALA A 96 13.69 -17.49 -24.30
CA ALA A 96 13.93 -18.81 -23.73
C ALA A 96 13.54 -18.96 -22.25
N GLU A 97 12.44 -18.34 -21.81
CA GLU A 97 11.90 -18.57 -20.46
C GLU A 97 11.36 -20.00 -20.35
N ALA A 98 11.96 -20.82 -19.48
CA ALA A 98 11.61 -22.22 -19.37
C ALA A 98 10.32 -22.43 -18.56
N LEU A 99 9.39 -23.21 -19.11
CA LEU A 99 8.22 -23.72 -18.40
C LEU A 99 8.60 -24.91 -17.50
N PRO A 100 7.78 -25.22 -16.48
CA PRO A 100 7.92 -26.43 -15.69
C PRO A 100 7.99 -27.69 -16.57
N ASN A 101 8.77 -28.67 -16.14
CA ASN A 101 8.91 -29.95 -16.81
C ASN A 101 8.48 -31.09 -15.85
N PRO A 102 7.44 -31.86 -16.17
CA PRO A 102 6.62 -31.79 -17.40
C PRO A 102 5.55 -30.69 -17.35
N VAL A 103 5.09 -30.25 -18.53
CA VAL A 103 3.84 -29.50 -18.64
C VAL A 103 2.65 -30.46 -18.69
N THR A 104 1.57 -30.09 -18.03
CA THR A 104 0.28 -30.78 -18.04
C THR A 104 -0.68 -29.93 -18.86
N PRO A 105 -1.18 -30.44 -20.02
CA PRO A 105 -2.15 -29.72 -20.81
C PRO A 105 -3.39 -29.31 -19.99
N GLY A 106 -3.86 -28.09 -20.19
CA GLY A 106 -4.96 -27.47 -19.44
C GLY A 106 -4.54 -26.74 -18.16
N SER A 107 -3.31 -26.92 -17.67
CA SER A 107 -2.79 -26.17 -16.52
C SER A 107 -2.34 -24.75 -16.88
N LEU A 108 -2.49 -23.82 -15.93
CA LEU A 108 -2.04 -22.44 -16.06
C LEU A 108 -0.55 -22.32 -15.72
N TYR A 109 0.22 -21.77 -16.64
CA TYR A 109 1.62 -21.43 -16.48
C TYR A 109 1.81 -19.92 -16.41
N LEU A 110 2.62 -19.46 -15.45
CA LEU A 110 2.91 -18.05 -15.24
C LEU A 110 4.20 -17.68 -15.97
N LEU A 111 4.19 -16.52 -16.62
CA LEU A 111 5.38 -15.88 -17.15
C LEU A 111 5.92 -14.89 -16.12
N ALA A 112 7.22 -14.63 -16.17
CA ALA A 112 7.89 -13.70 -15.27
C ALA A 112 7.43 -12.23 -15.42
N LYS A 113 6.78 -11.87 -16.54
CA LYS A 113 6.35 -10.50 -16.86
C LYS A 113 4.88 -10.45 -17.28
N GLN A 114 4.22 -9.34 -16.97
CA GLN A 114 2.86 -9.01 -17.40
C GLN A 114 2.86 -8.12 -18.66
N ASP A 115 1.68 -7.95 -19.27
CA ASP A 115 1.48 -7.22 -20.52
C ASP A 115 2.35 -7.75 -21.67
N VAL A 116 2.28 -9.05 -21.91
CA VAL A 116 3.10 -9.76 -22.91
C VAL A 116 2.49 -9.68 -24.31
N SER A 117 3.34 -9.71 -25.32
CA SER A 117 2.98 -9.73 -26.74
C SER A 117 3.99 -10.55 -27.55
N SER A 118 3.65 -10.92 -28.78
CA SER A 118 4.52 -11.71 -29.67
C SER A 118 5.03 -13.02 -29.01
N VAL A 119 4.15 -13.71 -28.29
CA VAL A 119 4.49 -14.93 -27.55
C VAL A 119 4.74 -16.09 -28.53
N VAL A 120 5.86 -16.78 -28.36
CA VAL A 120 6.25 -17.96 -29.14
C VAL A 120 6.74 -19.04 -28.18
N VAL A 121 6.15 -20.24 -28.26
CA VAL A 121 6.54 -21.39 -27.44
C VAL A 121 7.34 -22.37 -28.29
N LYS A 122 8.52 -22.77 -27.82
CA LYS A 122 9.44 -23.69 -28.49
C LYS A 122 9.77 -24.87 -27.58
N ASP A 123 10.04 -26.02 -28.17
CA ASP A 123 10.56 -27.16 -27.44
C ASP A 123 12.09 -27.03 -27.21
N SER A 124 12.65 -27.92 -26.39
CA SER A 124 14.08 -27.96 -26.05
C SER A 124 14.87 -28.97 -26.90
N SER A 125 14.37 -29.33 -28.09
CA SER A 125 15.11 -30.22 -29.00
C SER A 125 16.33 -29.51 -29.61
N ALA A 126 17.26 -30.28 -30.20
CA ALA A 126 18.46 -29.72 -30.84
C ALA A 126 18.14 -28.77 -32.01
N THR A 127 17.02 -28.99 -32.69
CA THR A 127 16.42 -28.06 -33.66
C THR A 127 15.03 -27.66 -33.15
N PRO A 128 14.92 -26.60 -32.31
CA PRO A 128 13.70 -26.29 -31.58
C PRO A 128 12.47 -26.21 -32.47
N LYS A 129 11.48 -27.05 -32.18
CA LYS A 129 10.16 -27.00 -32.82
C LYS A 129 9.32 -25.94 -32.14
N THR A 130 8.63 -25.12 -32.93
CA THR A 130 7.69 -24.12 -32.42
C THR A 130 6.31 -24.74 -32.30
N LEU A 131 5.67 -24.61 -31.14
CA LEU A 131 4.27 -24.98 -30.95
C LEU A 131 3.39 -24.03 -31.76
N PRO A 132 2.48 -24.53 -32.62
CA PRO A 132 1.48 -23.71 -33.29
C PRO A 132 0.62 -22.92 -32.31
N ALA A 133 0.22 -21.70 -32.70
CA ALA A 133 -0.61 -20.83 -31.86
C ALA A 133 -1.96 -21.43 -31.44
N ALA A 134 -2.47 -22.44 -32.16
CA ALA A 134 -3.70 -23.16 -31.79
C ALA A 134 -3.51 -24.12 -30.60
N GLN A 135 -2.26 -24.44 -30.24
CA GLN A 135 -1.93 -25.42 -29.20
C GLN A 135 -1.71 -24.80 -27.83
N TYR A 136 -1.78 -23.48 -27.71
CA TYR A 136 -1.70 -22.77 -26.44
C TYR A 136 -2.58 -21.53 -26.46
N SER A 137 -3.10 -21.17 -25.29
CA SER A 137 -3.84 -19.93 -25.09
C SER A 137 -3.03 -19.00 -24.22
N VAL A 138 -2.93 -17.73 -24.59
CA VAL A 138 -2.15 -16.72 -23.85
C VAL A 138 -3.10 -15.68 -23.27
N ASN A 139 -3.00 -15.47 -21.96
CA ASN A 139 -3.53 -14.27 -21.31
C ASN A 139 -2.45 -13.19 -21.29
N ALA A 140 -2.40 -12.41 -22.38
CA ALA A 140 -1.39 -11.40 -22.63
C ALA A 140 -1.25 -10.39 -21.48
N LYS A 141 -2.38 -9.87 -20.96
CA LYS A 141 -2.36 -8.85 -19.91
C LYS A 141 -1.89 -9.40 -18.58
N HIS A 142 -2.29 -10.61 -18.22
CA HIS A 142 -1.89 -11.22 -16.94
C HIS A 142 -0.53 -11.91 -16.98
N GLY A 143 0.08 -12.05 -18.16
CA GLY A 143 1.38 -12.72 -18.30
C GLY A 143 1.29 -14.21 -17.97
N SER A 144 0.26 -14.90 -18.48
CA SER A 144 0.09 -16.34 -18.25
C SER A 144 -0.34 -17.04 -19.53
N LEU A 145 -0.10 -18.35 -19.59
CA LEU A 145 -0.47 -19.18 -20.74
C LEU A 145 -0.95 -20.56 -20.27
N VAL A 146 -1.79 -21.17 -21.09
CA VAL A 146 -2.25 -22.55 -20.92
C VAL A 146 -1.81 -23.33 -22.16
N ILE A 147 -1.04 -24.39 -21.97
CA ILE A 147 -0.75 -25.35 -23.06
C ILE A 147 -2.00 -26.22 -23.21
N LEU A 148 -2.60 -26.23 -24.40
CA LEU A 148 -3.81 -27.00 -24.72
C LEU A 148 -3.45 -28.38 -25.28
N ASP A 149 -2.38 -28.45 -26.07
CA ASP A 149 -1.87 -29.68 -26.68
C ASP A 149 -0.34 -29.61 -26.77
N ALA A 150 0.33 -30.65 -26.30
CA ALA A 150 1.79 -30.79 -26.34
C ALA A 150 2.23 -32.04 -27.12
N THR A 151 1.36 -32.59 -27.98
CA THR A 151 1.57 -33.87 -28.65
C THR A 151 1.50 -33.77 -30.17
N THR A 152 0.52 -33.04 -30.71
CA THR A 152 0.33 -32.92 -32.17
C THR A 152 1.47 -32.12 -32.81
N GLY A 153 2.12 -32.65 -33.86
CA GLY A 153 3.30 -32.03 -34.48
C GLY A 153 4.63 -32.39 -33.80
N GLY A 154 4.58 -33.24 -32.78
CA GLY A 154 5.74 -33.79 -32.07
C GLY A 154 6.57 -34.82 -32.86
N PRO A 155 7.39 -35.64 -32.18
CA PRO A 155 7.65 -35.57 -30.75
C PRO A 155 8.28 -34.22 -30.38
N TYR A 156 7.86 -33.67 -29.25
CA TYR A 156 8.44 -32.47 -28.64
C TYR A 156 9.32 -32.87 -27.46
N VAL A 157 10.32 -32.04 -27.15
CA VAL A 157 11.22 -32.25 -26.02
C VAL A 157 11.00 -31.16 -24.97
N GLU A 158 10.67 -31.55 -23.75
CA GLU A 158 10.52 -30.64 -22.61
C GLU A 158 11.88 -30.30 -21.96
N PRO A 159 12.03 -29.16 -21.25
CA PRO A 159 11.03 -28.12 -20.98
C PRO A 159 10.69 -27.29 -22.23
N PHE A 160 9.44 -26.85 -22.33
CA PHE A 160 9.09 -25.81 -23.29
C PHE A 160 9.70 -24.47 -22.87
N LYS A 161 10.07 -23.66 -23.86
CA LYS A 161 10.70 -22.35 -23.69
C LYS A 161 9.85 -21.29 -24.38
N VAL A 162 9.63 -20.17 -23.71
CA VAL A 162 8.77 -19.10 -24.20
C VAL A 162 9.61 -17.86 -24.51
N ASP A 163 9.46 -17.36 -25.73
CA ASP A 163 9.95 -16.06 -26.16
C ASP A 163 8.76 -15.09 -26.18
N TYR A 164 8.92 -13.88 -25.65
CA TYR A 164 7.86 -12.85 -25.68
C TYR A 164 8.41 -11.44 -25.49
N ALA A 165 7.69 -10.45 -25.99
CA ALA A 165 7.87 -9.04 -25.63
C ALA A 165 6.95 -8.67 -24.46
N TYR A 166 7.32 -7.71 -23.63
CA TYR A 166 6.50 -7.24 -22.51
C TYR A 166 6.44 -5.71 -22.46
N GLY A 167 5.30 -5.18 -22.03
CA GLY A 167 5.02 -3.74 -21.93
C GLY A 167 5.35 -3.12 -20.57
N THR A 168 4.86 -1.90 -20.36
CA THR A 168 5.00 -1.20 -19.09
C THR A 168 4.06 -1.75 -18.03
N ALA A 169 4.56 -1.93 -16.82
CA ALA A 169 3.75 -2.30 -15.65
C ALA A 169 4.30 -1.64 -14.39
N SER A 170 3.45 -1.42 -13.39
CA SER A 170 3.89 -1.00 -12.05
C SER A 170 3.84 -2.19 -11.12
N VAL A 171 4.99 -2.61 -10.61
CA VAL A 171 5.12 -3.77 -9.74
C VAL A 171 5.46 -3.30 -8.33
N THR A 172 4.53 -3.48 -7.39
CA THR A 172 4.75 -3.19 -5.98
C THR A 172 5.09 -4.48 -5.25
N ALA A 173 6.33 -4.60 -4.77
CA ALA A 173 6.74 -5.73 -3.95
C ALA A 173 6.17 -5.62 -2.53
N MET A 174 5.92 -6.73 -1.85
CA MET A 174 5.44 -6.73 -0.46
C MET A 174 6.62 -6.86 0.52
N PHE A 175 6.57 -6.14 1.65
CA PHE A 175 7.53 -6.22 2.76
C PHE A 175 9.01 -6.05 2.37
N THR A 176 9.29 -5.16 1.43
CA THR A 176 10.66 -4.84 1.01
C THR A 176 11.24 -3.62 1.71
N GLN A 177 10.40 -2.83 2.39
CA GLN A 177 10.78 -1.58 3.03
C GLN A 177 10.64 -1.68 4.56
N PRO A 178 11.52 -0.99 5.33
CA PRO A 178 11.33 -0.82 6.76
C PRO A 178 10.08 0.05 7.03
N LEU A 179 9.64 0.06 8.30
CA LEU A 179 8.52 0.88 8.79
C LEU A 179 8.64 2.33 8.26
N PRO A 180 7.75 2.76 7.35
CA PRO A 180 7.83 4.08 6.76
C PRO A 180 7.30 5.13 7.74
N GLU A 181 8.13 6.11 8.06
CA GLU A 181 7.67 7.34 8.72
C GLU A 181 7.26 8.36 7.67
N ARG A 182 6.05 8.91 7.82
CA ARG A 182 5.43 9.82 6.85
C ARG A 182 4.88 11.06 7.53
N TRP A 183 4.83 12.13 6.77
CA TRP A 183 4.03 13.31 7.11
C TRP A 183 2.63 13.12 6.52
N VAL A 184 1.61 13.41 7.31
CA VAL A 184 0.21 13.37 6.86
C VAL A 184 -0.40 14.74 7.01
N ARG A 185 -1.10 15.20 5.97
CA ARG A 185 -1.82 16.46 5.97
C ARG A 185 -3.24 16.25 5.45
N PHE A 186 -4.21 16.77 6.18
CA PHE A 186 -5.59 16.89 5.72
C PHE A 186 -5.87 18.36 5.45
N GLU A 187 -6.36 18.64 4.24
CA GLU A 187 -6.86 19.95 3.83
C GLU A 187 -8.36 19.79 3.60
N GLY A 188 -9.16 20.29 4.53
CA GLY A 188 -10.60 20.10 4.51
C GLY A 188 -11.40 21.38 4.69
N LEU A 189 -12.71 21.20 4.54
CA LEU A 189 -13.74 22.20 4.65
C LEU A 189 -14.75 21.71 5.69
N ASN A 190 -15.18 22.60 6.57
CA ASN A 190 -16.30 22.37 7.47
C ASN A 190 -17.61 22.73 6.76
N THR A 191 -18.25 21.73 6.15
CA THR A 191 -19.51 21.91 5.41
C THR A 191 -20.69 22.30 6.29
N ALA A 192 -20.60 22.08 7.60
CA ALA A 192 -21.63 22.50 8.56
C ALA A 192 -21.46 23.97 9.03
N ASP A 193 -20.35 24.62 8.68
CA ASP A 193 -20.06 26.02 9.04
C ASP A 193 -19.54 26.78 7.81
N GLY A 194 -20.37 26.87 6.77
CA GLY A 194 -20.08 27.72 5.61
C GLY A 194 -18.82 27.34 4.82
N ASN A 195 -18.38 26.08 4.87
CA ASN A 195 -17.16 25.59 4.24
C ASN A 195 -15.88 26.26 4.76
N ARG A 196 -15.83 26.64 6.05
CA ARG A 196 -14.59 27.13 6.66
C ARG A 196 -13.46 26.11 6.52
N GLU A 197 -12.28 26.59 6.15
CA GLU A 197 -11.13 25.73 5.89
C GLU A 197 -10.56 25.20 7.21
N VAL A 198 -10.15 23.94 7.20
CA VAL A 198 -9.52 23.26 8.32
C VAL A 198 -8.33 22.47 7.82
N VAL A 199 -7.20 22.64 8.49
CA VAL A 199 -5.97 21.90 8.19
C VAL A 199 -5.58 21.05 9.39
N ILE A 200 -5.28 19.78 9.15
CA ILE A 200 -4.69 18.89 10.17
C ILE A 200 -3.32 18.45 9.65
N ASP A 201 -2.26 18.76 10.38
CA ASP A 201 -0.90 18.27 10.09
C ASP A 201 -0.53 17.24 11.17
N LEU A 202 -0.05 16.06 10.75
CA LEU A 202 0.60 15.06 11.61
C LEU A 202 2.05 14.91 11.14
N TYR A 203 2.98 15.23 12.04
CA TYR A 203 4.37 15.46 11.63
C TYR A 203 5.16 14.18 11.37
N ARG A 204 4.84 13.13 12.12
CA ARG A 204 5.55 11.86 12.07
C ARG A 204 4.59 10.72 12.35
N VAL A 205 4.08 10.11 11.29
CA VAL A 205 3.19 8.95 11.35
C VAL A 205 3.97 7.73 10.88
N ALA A 206 4.15 6.77 11.77
CA ALA A 206 4.65 5.44 11.45
C ALA A 206 3.47 4.61 10.92
N ILE A 207 3.37 4.48 9.60
CA ILE A 207 2.25 3.77 8.96
C ILE A 207 2.51 2.27 9.07
N ASN A 208 1.53 1.52 9.58
CA ASN A 208 1.50 0.07 9.67
C ASN A 208 1.13 -0.55 8.31
N PRO A 209 1.54 -1.80 8.00
CA PRO A 209 1.06 -2.43 6.79
C PRO A 209 -0.46 -2.63 6.91
N ALA A 210 -1.15 -2.60 5.78
CA ALA A 210 -2.57 -2.91 5.74
C ALA A 210 -2.79 -4.32 6.29
N LYS A 211 -3.70 -4.44 7.27
CA LYS A 211 -4.03 -5.72 7.89
C LYS A 211 -4.69 -6.67 6.89
N GLU A 212 -5.50 -6.09 6.00
CA GLU A 212 -6.22 -6.79 4.95
C GLU A 212 -6.30 -5.93 3.69
N LEU A 213 -6.34 -6.59 2.54
CA LEU A 213 -6.62 -5.97 1.25
C LEU A 213 -7.67 -6.83 0.53
N SER A 214 -8.94 -6.44 0.68
CA SER A 214 -10.09 -7.19 0.16
C SER A 214 -10.34 -6.89 -1.31
N VAL A 215 -9.61 -7.56 -2.21
CA VAL A 215 -9.62 -7.24 -3.66
C VAL A 215 -10.90 -7.70 -4.39
N ILE A 216 -11.64 -8.66 -3.84
CA ILE A 216 -12.88 -9.19 -4.45
C ILE A 216 -14.03 -8.98 -3.46
N THR A 217 -14.90 -8.03 -3.74
CA THR A 217 -16.06 -7.66 -2.92
C THR A 217 -17.23 -7.17 -3.78
N ASP A 218 -18.45 -7.24 -3.24
CA ASP A 218 -19.65 -6.69 -3.89
C ASP A 218 -19.72 -5.16 -3.81
N GLU A 219 -19.01 -4.56 -2.84
CA GLU A 219 -18.86 -3.11 -2.69
C GLU A 219 -17.59 -2.59 -3.40
N LEU A 220 -17.50 -1.27 -3.54
CA LEU A 220 -16.25 -0.60 -3.92
C LEU A 220 -15.12 -1.01 -2.97
N LEU A 221 -13.97 -1.31 -3.56
CA LEU A 221 -12.76 -1.64 -2.82
C LEU A 221 -12.45 -0.53 -1.81
N LYS A 222 -12.36 -0.92 -0.54
CA LYS A 222 -11.88 -0.08 0.56
C LYS A 222 -10.74 -0.80 1.24
N PHE A 223 -9.67 -0.08 1.55
CA PHE A 223 -8.60 -0.60 2.38
C PHE A 223 -8.18 0.44 3.43
N GLU A 224 -7.87 -0.05 4.62
CA GLU A 224 -7.50 0.80 5.75
C GLU A 224 -5.98 0.96 5.83
N LEU A 225 -5.53 2.21 5.87
CA LEU A 225 -4.19 2.56 6.34
C LEU A 225 -4.27 2.99 7.80
N SER A 226 -3.50 2.34 8.65
CA SER A 226 -3.38 2.71 10.06
C SER A 226 -1.94 3.02 10.41
N GLY A 227 -1.72 3.77 11.49
CA GLY A 227 -0.38 4.14 11.92
C GLY A 227 -0.34 4.75 13.31
N GLN A 228 0.87 4.86 13.86
CA GLN A 228 1.11 5.55 15.13
C GLN A 228 1.67 6.94 14.86
N VAL A 229 1.08 7.95 15.49
CA VAL A 229 1.62 9.31 15.50
C VAL A 229 2.69 9.38 16.57
N LEU A 230 3.93 9.52 16.13
CA LEU A 230 5.11 9.60 16.99
C LEU A 230 5.46 11.06 17.27
N ALA A 231 6.09 11.30 18.43
CA ALA A 231 6.67 12.61 18.70
C ALA A 231 7.82 12.89 17.71
N ASP A 232 7.79 14.07 17.11
CA ASP A 232 8.91 14.64 16.37
C ASP A 232 9.76 15.48 17.34
N THR A 233 10.83 14.87 17.87
CA THR A 233 11.74 15.51 18.84
C THR A 233 12.58 16.63 18.25
N LEU A 234 12.57 16.77 16.92
CA LEU A 234 13.20 17.89 16.21
C LEU A 234 12.38 19.18 16.35
N LYS A 235 11.11 19.08 16.76
CA LYS A 235 10.26 20.24 17.06
C LYS A 235 10.33 20.59 18.56
N PRO A 236 10.31 21.89 18.92
CA PRO A 236 10.36 22.30 20.31
C PRO A 236 9.19 21.73 21.12
N ALA A 237 9.47 21.12 22.27
CA ALA A 237 8.45 20.52 23.15
C ALA A 237 7.45 21.56 23.70
N ALA A 238 7.90 22.80 23.88
CA ALA A 238 7.09 23.95 24.30
C ALA A 238 6.75 24.90 23.14
N GLY A 239 7.00 24.49 21.89
CA GLY A 239 6.64 25.29 20.73
C GLY A 239 5.13 25.28 20.49
N ASP A 240 4.62 26.38 19.93
CA ASP A 240 3.18 26.59 19.65
C ASP A 240 2.57 25.49 18.75
N LEU A 241 3.42 24.74 18.05
CA LEU A 241 3.04 23.74 17.05
C LEU A 241 2.98 22.30 17.59
N GLY A 242 3.39 22.07 18.84
CA GLY A 242 3.49 20.73 19.43
C GLY A 242 4.49 19.80 18.73
N GLN A 243 4.61 18.56 19.20
CA GLN A 243 5.54 17.56 18.64
C GLN A 243 4.85 16.47 17.82
N PHE A 244 3.53 16.32 17.92
CA PHE A 244 2.77 15.24 17.24
C PHE A 244 2.06 15.74 15.98
N GLY A 245 1.62 17.00 15.98
CA GLY A 245 0.80 17.58 14.92
C GLY A 245 0.03 18.79 15.42
N ARG A 246 -0.85 19.33 14.57
CA ARG A 246 -1.73 20.44 14.88
C ARG A 246 -3.02 20.38 14.08
N ILE A 247 -4.05 21.07 14.60
CA ILE A 247 -5.28 21.38 13.88
C ILE A 247 -5.36 22.90 13.78
N VAL A 248 -5.56 23.41 12.56
CA VAL A 248 -5.71 24.84 12.26
C VAL A 248 -7.12 25.05 11.72
N LEU A 249 -7.87 25.91 12.40
CA LEU A 249 -9.18 26.38 11.94
C LEU A 249 -8.98 27.76 11.29
N LEU A 250 -9.49 27.96 10.08
CA LEU A 250 -9.38 29.21 9.31
C LEU A 250 -10.71 29.95 9.27
#